data_AF-A0A850BAI9-F1
#
_entry.id   AF-A0A850BAI9-F1
#
_cell.length_a   1.000
_cell.length_b   1.000
_cell.length_c   1.000
_cell.angle_alpha   90.00
_cell.angle_beta   90.00
_cell.angle_gamma   90.00
#
_symmetry.space_group_name_H-M   'P 1'
#
loop_
_entity.id
_entity.type
_entity.pdbx_description
1 polymer ?
#
loop_
_entity_poly.entity_id
_entity_poly.type
_entity_poly.pdbx_seq_one_letter_code
_entity_poly.pdbx_strand_id
1 'polypeptide(L)'
;MKKTSFLFVGLFAMGSLFTLAACGDDETSTSSGTTNGTAGGGMGGEGGGMGGAGGMGGSGGMGGGSANACDTYCTSIMAACTDANKQYADVAGCMGACAAMPEGKAGDMSGNTVQCRIYHAGAAAMAADMHCVHAGPGGADFCGSNCESFCAIATSVCPTEHPDATACMNECMNINDMEKYDASDAAGDTLACRLYHLTVASSSTANKATHCPHTVAMNNPVCKAP
;
A
#
# COMPACT_ATOMS: atom_id res chain seq x y z
N MET A 1 -38.73 8.10 29.17
CA MET A 1 -38.32 7.47 30.46
C MET A 1 -38.59 5.98 30.41
N LYS A 2 -37.55 5.15 30.27
CA LYS A 2 -37.41 3.81 30.86
C LYS A 2 -36.03 3.28 30.46
N LYS A 3 -35.13 3.31 31.44
CA LYS A 3 -33.78 2.75 31.40
C LYS A 3 -33.89 1.27 31.78
N THR A 4 -33.17 0.40 31.09
CA THR A 4 -32.92 -0.97 31.58
C THR A 4 -31.47 -1.31 31.32
N SER A 5 -30.67 -1.10 32.37
CA SER A 5 -29.30 -1.57 32.48
C SER A 5 -29.30 -3.08 32.72
N PHE A 6 -28.45 -3.81 32.01
CA PHE A 6 -28.03 -5.15 32.42
C PHE A 6 -26.52 -5.13 32.68
N LEU A 7 -26.19 -5.38 33.94
CA LEU A 7 -24.86 -5.59 34.49
C LEU A 7 -24.54 -7.08 34.32
N PHE A 8 -23.46 -7.44 33.63
CA PHE A 8 -22.88 -8.78 33.73
C PHE A 8 -21.43 -8.67 34.16
N VAL A 9 -21.21 -9.07 35.42
CA VAL A 9 -19.92 -9.36 36.03
C VAL A 9 -19.54 -10.78 35.63
N GLY A 10 -18.36 -10.96 35.05
CA GLY A 10 -17.84 -12.26 34.64
C GLY A 10 -16.33 -12.31 34.76
N LEU A 11 -15.88 -12.58 35.98
CA LEU A 11 -14.51 -12.89 36.37
C LEU A 11 -14.17 -14.33 35.96
N PHE A 12 -13.10 -14.57 35.19
CA PHE A 12 -12.41 -15.86 35.14
C PHE A 12 -10.90 -15.67 34.97
N ALA A 13 -10.17 -16.49 35.71
CA ALA A 13 -8.77 -16.36 36.04
C ALA A 13 -7.89 -17.38 35.30
N MET A 14 -6.56 -17.17 35.40
CA MET A 14 -5.45 -18.14 35.24
C MET A 14 -5.26 -18.71 33.82
N GLY A 15 -4.08 -18.88 33.26
CA GLY A 15 -2.71 -18.98 33.76
C GLY A 15 -1.95 -19.98 32.87
N SER A 16 -0.62 -19.98 32.95
CA SER A 16 0.35 -20.92 32.29
C SER A 16 0.79 -20.50 30.88
N LEU A 17 2.00 -19.98 30.66
CA LEU A 17 3.35 -20.52 30.88
C LEU A 17 3.64 -21.77 30.02
N PHE A 18 4.25 -21.54 28.85
CA PHE A 18 5.04 -22.54 28.12
C PHE A 18 6.33 -21.87 27.63
N THR A 19 7.43 -22.20 28.29
CA THR A 19 8.79 -22.05 27.77
C THR A 19 9.19 -23.36 27.09
N LEU A 20 9.57 -23.32 25.82
CA LEU A 20 10.45 -24.31 25.23
C LEU A 20 11.65 -23.60 24.59
N ALA A 21 12.83 -23.99 25.05
CA ALA A 21 14.11 -23.76 24.42
C ALA A 21 14.36 -24.85 23.36
N ALA A 22 14.96 -24.48 22.23
CA ALA A 22 15.89 -25.36 21.51
C ALA A 22 16.74 -24.54 20.52
N CYS A 23 18.04 -24.78 20.63
CA CYS A 23 19.17 -24.32 19.85
C CYS A 23 19.25 -24.93 18.44
N GLY A 24 20.02 -24.30 17.55
CA GLY A 24 20.44 -24.84 16.27
C GLY A 24 21.32 -23.85 15.50
N ASP A 25 22.62 -23.86 15.82
CA ASP A 25 23.67 -23.05 15.20
C ASP A 25 24.09 -23.60 13.83
N ASP A 26 24.46 -22.65 12.95
CA ASP A 26 25.41 -22.67 11.84
C ASP A 26 25.81 -23.98 11.14
N GLU A 27 25.48 -24.07 9.85
CA GLU A 27 26.33 -24.76 8.87
C GLU A 27 26.67 -23.83 7.70
N THR A 28 27.94 -23.47 7.66
CA THR A 28 28.61 -22.61 6.69
C THR A 28 28.75 -23.36 5.36
N SER A 29 27.88 -23.08 4.39
CA SER A 29 28.08 -23.58 3.02
C SER A 29 29.12 -22.71 2.30
N THR A 30 30.38 -23.09 2.48
CA THR A 30 31.53 -22.52 1.78
C THR A 30 31.54 -23.02 0.34
N SER A 31 31.41 -22.08 -0.59
CA SER A 31 31.65 -22.27 -2.02
C SER A 31 33.04 -22.86 -2.27
N SER A 32 33.13 -23.92 -3.06
CA SER A 32 34.38 -24.42 -3.63
C SER A 32 34.09 -25.07 -4.98
N GLY A 33 34.12 -24.25 -6.04
CA GLY A 33 34.12 -24.68 -7.43
C GLY A 33 35.38 -24.15 -8.11
N THR A 34 36.43 -24.97 -8.13
CA THR A 34 37.74 -24.66 -8.73
C THR A 34 37.85 -25.31 -10.11
N THR A 35 37.93 -24.44 -11.12
CA THR A 35 38.68 -24.51 -12.41
C THR A 35 38.49 -25.70 -13.37
N ASN A 36 38.12 -25.37 -14.61
CA ASN A 36 38.99 -25.66 -15.76
C ASN A 36 38.71 -24.66 -16.91
N GLY A 37 39.75 -23.97 -17.38
CA GLY A 37 39.65 -22.95 -18.42
C GLY A 37 39.82 -23.48 -19.84
N THR A 38 39.65 -22.60 -20.84
CA THR A 38 40.54 -22.39 -21.99
C THR A 38 40.10 -21.16 -22.80
N ALA A 39 41.00 -20.17 -22.78
CA ALA A 39 41.50 -19.27 -23.84
C ALA A 39 40.62 -18.63 -24.93
N GLY A 40 40.84 -17.31 -25.08
CA GLY A 40 40.69 -16.50 -26.30
C GLY A 40 39.87 -15.24 -26.02
N GLY A 41 40.35 -13.99 -26.02
CA GLY A 41 41.56 -13.35 -26.55
C GLY A 41 41.09 -12.02 -27.17
N GLY A 42 41.63 -10.87 -26.75
CA GLY A 42 41.46 -9.59 -27.46
C GLY A 42 41.31 -8.32 -26.61
N MET A 43 42.42 -7.60 -26.43
CA MET A 43 42.65 -6.13 -26.59
C MET A 43 41.48 -5.18 -26.27
N GLY A 44 41.55 -4.13 -25.45
CA GLY A 44 42.63 -3.20 -25.11
C GLY A 44 41.99 -1.80 -25.07
N GLY A 45 42.24 -1.00 -24.04
CA GLY A 45 41.69 0.37 -23.95
C GLY A 45 41.95 1.02 -22.60
N GLU A 46 42.95 1.92 -22.58
CA GLU A 46 43.35 2.75 -21.44
C GLU A 46 42.52 4.04 -21.31
N GLY A 47 42.40 4.52 -20.07
CA GLY A 47 41.86 5.83 -19.68
C GLY A 47 41.13 5.67 -18.35
N GLY A 48 41.64 6.07 -17.18
CA GLY A 48 42.33 7.31 -16.84
C GLY A 48 41.31 8.26 -16.21
N GLY A 49 41.41 8.57 -14.92
CA GLY A 49 40.65 9.68 -14.33
C GLY A 49 40.26 9.52 -12.86
N MET A 50 40.90 10.30 -12.00
CA MET A 50 40.76 10.35 -10.54
C MET A 50 39.40 10.85 -10.01
N GLY A 51 39.09 10.45 -8.78
CA GLY A 51 38.71 11.40 -7.73
C GLY A 51 37.22 11.50 -7.39
N GLY A 52 36.87 11.19 -6.15
CA GLY A 52 35.55 11.52 -5.59
C GLY A 52 35.32 10.93 -4.21
N ALA A 53 35.64 11.71 -3.18
CA ALA A 53 35.37 11.39 -1.79
C ALA A 53 33.87 11.49 -1.45
N GLY A 54 33.46 10.70 -0.45
CA GLY A 54 32.45 11.12 0.54
C GLY A 54 30.97 11.00 0.13
N GLY A 55 30.26 10.10 0.78
CA GLY A 55 28.80 10.02 0.71
C GLY A 55 28.24 8.87 1.55
N MET A 56 28.32 8.99 2.87
CA MET A 56 27.52 8.19 3.80
C MET A 56 26.07 8.72 3.81
N GLY A 57 25.09 7.82 3.80
CA GLY A 57 23.73 8.09 4.26
C GLY A 57 22.68 8.28 3.15
N GLY A 58 21.83 7.27 2.99
CA GLY A 58 20.62 7.34 2.17
C GLY A 58 19.70 6.17 2.51
N SER A 59 18.91 6.34 3.55
CA SER A 59 17.90 5.39 4.04
C SER A 59 16.82 5.15 2.97
N GLY A 60 16.55 3.87 2.70
CA GLY A 60 15.25 3.34 2.22
C GLY A 60 14.65 4.00 0.98
N GLY A 61 14.98 3.50 -0.21
CA GLY A 61 14.19 3.78 -1.41
C GLY A 61 12.80 3.16 -1.27
N MET A 62 11.76 4.00 -1.08
CA MET A 62 10.37 3.60 -1.20
C MET A 62 10.11 3.17 -2.65
N GLY A 63 10.21 1.87 -2.92
CA GLY A 63 10.13 1.31 -4.27
C GLY A 63 8.71 1.34 -4.82
N GLY A 64 8.30 2.47 -5.41
CA GLY A 64 7.05 2.56 -6.18
C GLY A 64 6.94 1.43 -7.21
N GLY A 65 5.72 0.92 -7.42
CA GLY A 65 5.44 -0.17 -8.34
C GLY A 65 6.02 0.09 -9.73
N SER A 66 6.73 -0.89 -10.30
CA SER A 66 7.18 -0.78 -11.69
C SER A 66 5.99 -0.63 -12.64
N ALA A 67 6.22 0.03 -13.77
CA ALA A 67 5.19 0.21 -14.80
C ALA A 67 4.52 -1.11 -15.20
N ASN A 68 5.30 -2.20 -15.33
CA ASN A 68 4.77 -3.53 -15.67
C ASN A 68 3.87 -4.12 -14.56
N ALA A 69 4.28 -4.00 -13.29
CA ALA A 69 3.46 -4.45 -12.16
C ALA A 69 2.14 -3.65 -12.10
N CYS A 70 2.22 -2.34 -12.32
CA CYS A 70 1.04 -1.49 -12.35
C CYS A 70 0.11 -1.76 -13.53
N ASP A 71 0.65 -2.01 -14.73
CA ASP A 71 -0.16 -2.40 -15.89
C ASP A 71 -0.92 -3.72 -15.61
N THR A 72 -0.23 -4.70 -15.03
CA THR A 72 -0.83 -6.00 -14.66
C THR A 72 -1.93 -5.82 -13.61
N TYR A 73 -1.64 -5.06 -12.55
CA TYR A 73 -2.58 -4.75 -11.48
C TYR A 73 -3.81 -4.02 -12.00
N CYS A 74 -3.61 -2.89 -12.68
CA CYS A 74 -4.70 -2.04 -13.15
C CYS A 74 -5.55 -2.73 -14.23
N THR A 75 -4.96 -3.54 -15.09
CA THR A 75 -5.75 -4.39 -16.01
C THR A 75 -6.63 -5.37 -15.24
N SER A 76 -6.07 -6.05 -14.24
CA SER A 76 -6.77 -7.10 -13.49
C SER A 76 -7.90 -6.53 -12.63
N ILE A 77 -7.64 -5.47 -11.87
CA ILE A 77 -8.64 -4.90 -10.97
C ILE A 77 -9.78 -4.24 -11.75
N MET A 78 -9.48 -3.54 -12.85
CA MET A 78 -10.51 -2.90 -13.65
C MET A 78 -11.41 -3.91 -14.37
N ALA A 79 -10.90 -5.11 -14.66
CA ALA A 79 -11.69 -6.20 -15.24
C ALA A 79 -12.55 -6.93 -14.20
N ALA A 80 -12.01 -7.20 -13.00
CA ALA A 80 -12.70 -7.99 -11.98
C ALA A 80 -13.66 -7.18 -11.09
N CYS A 81 -13.30 -5.92 -10.81
CA CYS A 81 -13.99 -5.08 -9.83
C CYS A 81 -14.81 -4.00 -10.54
N THR A 82 -16.07 -4.33 -10.81
CA THR A 82 -17.02 -3.50 -11.55
C THR A 82 -18.28 -3.21 -10.70
N ASP A 83 -19.16 -2.36 -11.20
CA ASP A 83 -20.41 -1.97 -10.53
C ASP A 83 -20.20 -1.57 -9.06
N ALA A 84 -20.91 -2.20 -8.12
CA ALA A 84 -20.81 -1.95 -6.68
C ALA A 84 -19.43 -2.32 -6.08
N ASN A 85 -18.62 -3.09 -6.80
CA ASN A 85 -17.28 -3.47 -6.36
C ASN A 85 -16.18 -2.62 -6.98
N LYS A 86 -16.52 -1.62 -7.81
CA LYS A 86 -15.55 -0.78 -8.52
C LYS A 86 -14.58 -0.10 -7.54
N GLN A 87 -13.28 -0.22 -7.78
CA GLN A 87 -12.24 0.31 -6.88
C GLN A 87 -11.51 1.55 -7.40
N TYR A 88 -11.61 1.85 -8.70
CA TYR A 88 -11.06 3.07 -9.29
C TYR A 88 -12.05 3.62 -10.30
N ALA A 89 -12.18 4.94 -10.38
CA ALA A 89 -13.06 5.58 -11.36
C ALA A 89 -12.62 5.27 -12.80
N ASP A 90 -11.30 5.26 -13.05
CA ASP A 90 -10.67 5.01 -14.33
C ASP A 90 -9.26 4.41 -14.18
N VAL A 91 -8.66 4.01 -15.30
CA VAL A 91 -7.32 3.41 -15.32
C VAL A 91 -6.23 4.41 -14.91
N ALA A 92 -6.42 5.71 -15.15
CA ALA A 92 -5.42 6.72 -14.83
C ALA A 92 -5.28 6.89 -13.31
N GLY A 93 -6.40 6.92 -12.59
CA GLY A 93 -6.43 6.92 -11.14
C GLY A 93 -5.78 5.67 -10.54
N CYS A 94 -6.04 4.50 -11.14
CA CYS A 94 -5.38 3.26 -10.75
C CYS A 94 -3.86 3.32 -10.94
N MET A 95 -3.39 3.72 -12.12
CA MET A 95 -1.96 3.79 -12.42
C MET A 95 -1.23 4.80 -11.54
N GLY A 96 -1.84 5.97 -11.31
CA GLY A 96 -1.28 6.99 -10.43
C GLY A 96 -1.18 6.54 -8.97
N ALA A 97 -2.19 5.84 -8.46
CA ALA A 97 -2.14 5.25 -7.13
C ALA A 97 -1.09 4.14 -7.05
N CYS A 98 -1.05 3.24 -8.04
CA CYS A 98 -0.11 2.14 -8.10
C CYS A 98 1.36 2.58 -8.07
N ALA A 99 1.70 3.62 -8.83
CA ALA A 99 3.05 4.15 -8.88
C ALA A 99 3.57 4.65 -7.51
N ALA A 100 2.67 4.96 -6.57
CA ALA A 100 3.01 5.39 -5.22
C ALA A 100 3.16 4.23 -4.22
N MET A 101 2.74 3.01 -4.58
CA MET A 101 2.75 1.86 -3.68
C MET A 101 4.00 1.02 -3.85
N PRO A 102 4.54 0.41 -2.78
CA PRO A 102 5.65 -0.54 -2.88
C PRO A 102 5.35 -1.67 -3.88
N GLU A 103 6.29 -2.06 -4.75
CA GLU A 103 6.01 -3.17 -5.67
C GLU A 103 5.74 -4.49 -4.90
N GLY A 104 6.58 -4.82 -3.93
CA GLY A 104 6.54 -6.09 -3.19
C GLY A 104 7.25 -7.24 -3.90
N LYS A 105 7.01 -8.47 -3.43
CA LYS A 105 7.52 -9.70 -4.03
C LYS A 105 6.41 -10.44 -4.76
N ALA A 106 6.75 -11.07 -5.88
CA ALA A 106 5.80 -11.90 -6.61
C ALA A 106 5.21 -12.98 -5.69
N GLY A 107 3.88 -13.07 -5.66
CA GLY A 107 3.16 -14.00 -4.77
C GLY A 107 2.88 -13.47 -3.38
N ASP A 108 3.18 -12.19 -3.07
CA ASP A 108 2.67 -11.55 -1.85
C ASP A 108 1.14 -11.69 -1.80
N MET A 109 0.63 -12.11 -0.64
CA MET A 109 -0.81 -12.24 -0.35
C MET A 109 -1.24 -11.31 0.79
N SER A 110 -0.30 -10.55 1.34
CA SER A 110 -0.52 -9.56 2.39
C SER A 110 0.56 -8.47 2.33
N GLY A 111 0.35 -7.39 3.07
CA GLY A 111 1.24 -6.22 3.13
C GLY A 111 0.93 -5.19 2.05
N ASN A 112 1.29 -3.93 2.30
CA ASN A 112 1.00 -2.81 1.39
C ASN A 112 1.88 -2.87 0.13
N THR A 113 1.56 -3.77 -0.79
CA THR A 113 2.31 -3.98 -2.02
C THR A 113 1.42 -4.12 -3.25
N VAL A 114 1.94 -3.73 -4.41
CA VAL A 114 1.27 -3.94 -5.70
C VAL A 114 1.08 -5.44 -5.96
N GLN A 115 2.04 -6.29 -5.62
CA GLN A 115 1.94 -7.75 -5.79
C GLN A 115 0.82 -8.36 -4.95
N CYS A 116 0.61 -7.91 -3.71
CA CYS A 116 -0.56 -8.30 -2.91
C CYS A 116 -1.87 -7.94 -3.62
N ARG A 117 -1.94 -6.72 -4.17
CA ARG A 117 -3.15 -6.25 -4.86
C ARG A 117 -3.38 -7.00 -6.18
N ILE A 118 -2.33 -7.41 -6.90
CA ILE A 118 -2.43 -8.29 -8.06
C ILE A 118 -3.06 -9.63 -7.65
N TYR A 119 -2.61 -10.24 -6.55
CA TYR A 119 -3.17 -11.49 -6.05
C TYR A 119 -4.68 -11.34 -5.78
N HIS A 120 -5.08 -10.29 -5.06
CA HIS A 120 -6.49 -10.07 -4.74
C HIS A 120 -7.33 -9.67 -5.96
N ALA A 121 -6.78 -8.90 -6.90
CA ALA A 121 -7.48 -8.59 -8.15
C ALA A 121 -7.73 -9.86 -8.98
N GLY A 122 -6.79 -10.81 -9.00
CA GLY A 122 -6.98 -12.13 -9.62
C GLY A 122 -8.05 -12.97 -8.90
N ALA A 123 -8.03 -12.99 -7.56
CA ALA A 123 -9.01 -13.73 -6.76
C ALA A 123 -10.44 -13.16 -6.88
N ALA A 124 -10.57 -11.86 -7.16
CA ALA A 124 -11.86 -11.20 -7.37
C ALA A 124 -12.65 -11.76 -8.56
N ALA A 125 -12.01 -12.42 -9.53
CA ALA A 125 -12.69 -13.14 -10.60
C ALA A 125 -13.63 -14.25 -10.08
N MET A 126 -13.40 -14.77 -8.88
CA MET A 126 -14.24 -15.79 -8.23
C MET A 126 -15.11 -15.24 -7.11
N ALA A 127 -14.70 -14.16 -6.45
CA ALA A 127 -15.42 -13.57 -5.31
C ALA A 127 -15.15 -12.07 -5.20
N ALA A 128 -15.75 -11.27 -6.10
CA ALA A 128 -15.55 -9.82 -6.17
C ALA A 128 -15.87 -9.11 -4.84
N ASP A 129 -17.00 -9.45 -4.21
CA ASP A 129 -17.46 -8.81 -2.97
C ASP A 129 -16.43 -8.88 -1.82
N MET A 130 -15.67 -9.98 -1.72
CA MET A 130 -14.59 -10.11 -0.75
C MET A 130 -13.30 -9.46 -1.24
N HIS A 131 -12.85 -9.80 -2.45
CA HIS A 131 -11.48 -9.51 -2.83
C HIS A 131 -11.27 -8.12 -3.43
N CYS A 132 -12.31 -7.46 -3.94
CA CYS A 132 -12.15 -6.14 -4.54
C CYS A 132 -11.67 -5.10 -3.52
N VAL A 133 -12.19 -5.10 -2.29
CA VAL A 133 -11.72 -4.13 -1.28
C VAL A 133 -10.27 -4.41 -0.84
N HIS A 134 -9.84 -5.68 -0.85
CA HIS A 134 -8.44 -6.03 -0.56
C HIS A 134 -7.51 -5.59 -1.72
N ALA A 135 -7.99 -5.71 -2.96
CA ALA A 135 -7.27 -5.29 -4.15
C ALA A 135 -7.28 -3.77 -4.36
N GLY A 136 -8.26 -3.06 -3.78
CA GLY A 136 -8.47 -1.62 -3.94
C GLY A 136 -7.36 -0.75 -3.35
N PRO A 137 -7.45 0.58 -3.44
CA PRO A 137 -6.41 1.50 -2.97
C PRO A 137 -6.20 1.48 -1.45
N GLY A 138 -7.22 1.12 -0.65
CA GLY A 138 -7.13 1.03 0.81
C GLY A 138 -6.48 -0.26 1.32
N GLY A 139 -6.63 -1.38 0.61
CA GLY A 139 -6.07 -2.69 1.03
C GLY A 139 -6.85 -3.41 2.13
N ALA A 140 -7.72 -2.72 2.87
CA ALA A 140 -8.67 -3.27 3.82
C ALA A 140 -8.03 -4.23 4.85
N ASP A 141 -6.84 -3.88 5.34
CA ASP A 141 -6.02 -4.64 6.29
C ASP A 141 -5.42 -5.96 5.75
N PHE A 142 -5.63 -6.29 4.47
CA PHE A 142 -4.98 -7.42 3.80
C PHE A 142 -3.72 -6.95 3.07
N CYS A 143 -3.89 -6.06 2.09
CA CYS A 143 -2.78 -5.45 1.37
C CYS A 143 -2.34 -4.16 2.06
N GLY A 144 -2.03 -4.26 3.35
CA GLY A 144 -1.76 -3.13 4.23
C GLY A 144 -3.03 -2.61 4.89
N SER A 145 -2.86 -1.86 5.98
CA SER A 145 -3.98 -1.15 6.60
C SER A 145 -4.49 -0.04 5.68
N ASN A 146 -5.74 0.38 5.85
CA ASN A 146 -6.29 1.48 5.06
C ASN A 146 -5.47 2.76 5.24
N CYS A 147 -5.02 3.07 6.46
CA CYS A 147 -4.16 4.22 6.70
C CYS A 147 -2.76 4.09 6.10
N GLU A 148 -2.14 2.91 6.19
CA GLU A 148 -0.84 2.66 5.58
C GLU A 148 -0.89 2.87 4.06
N SER A 149 -1.92 2.31 3.41
CA SER A 149 -2.13 2.45 1.97
C SER A 149 -2.47 3.89 1.58
N PHE A 150 -3.41 4.51 2.31
CA PHE A 150 -3.78 5.91 2.11
C PHE A 150 -2.57 6.83 2.20
N CYS A 151 -1.75 6.73 3.26
CA CYS A 151 -0.61 7.63 3.45
C CYS A 151 0.55 7.35 2.49
N ALA A 152 0.76 6.11 2.05
CA ALA A 152 1.72 5.80 0.99
C ALA A 152 1.36 6.52 -0.32
N ILE A 153 0.08 6.51 -0.69
CA ILE A 153 -0.41 7.20 -1.89
C ILE A 153 -0.45 8.72 -1.67
N ALA A 154 -0.99 9.19 -0.54
CA ALA A 154 -1.24 10.60 -0.27
C ALA A 154 0.03 11.43 -0.20
N THR A 155 1.08 10.92 0.45
CA THR A 155 2.37 11.63 0.56
C THR A 155 3.08 11.78 -0.79
N SER A 156 2.83 10.88 -1.73
CA SER A 156 3.35 10.94 -3.10
C SER A 156 2.49 11.82 -4.01
N VAL A 157 1.18 11.65 -3.96
CA VAL A 157 0.23 12.30 -4.87
C VAL A 157 -0.11 13.72 -4.42
N CYS A 158 -0.29 13.94 -3.13
CA CYS A 158 -0.72 15.20 -2.51
C CYS A 158 0.29 15.69 -1.45
N PRO A 159 1.57 15.93 -1.80
CA PRO A 159 2.62 16.26 -0.83
C PRO A 159 2.43 17.64 -0.16
N THR A 160 1.57 18.51 -0.72
CA THR A 160 1.24 19.80 -0.09
C THR A 160 0.32 19.58 1.12
N GLU A 161 -0.64 18.68 0.98
CA GLU A 161 -1.59 18.31 2.03
C GLU A 161 -1.01 17.29 3.01
N HIS A 162 -0.16 16.37 2.51
CA HIS A 162 0.46 15.29 3.28
C HIS A 162 2.00 15.32 3.15
N PRO A 163 2.68 16.34 3.69
CA PRO A 163 4.13 16.49 3.54
C PRO A 163 4.94 15.49 4.37
N ASP A 164 4.35 14.89 5.40
CA ASP A 164 5.02 13.97 6.31
C ASP A 164 4.18 12.69 6.52
N ALA A 165 4.80 11.55 6.26
CA ALA A 165 4.13 10.25 6.36
C ALA A 165 3.71 9.91 7.80
N THR A 166 4.49 10.31 8.80
CA THR A 166 4.17 10.02 10.21
C THR A 166 2.97 10.83 10.66
N ALA A 167 2.93 12.12 10.31
CA ALA A 167 1.79 13.00 10.57
C ALA A 167 0.53 12.49 9.85
N CYS A 168 0.65 12.10 8.57
CA CYS A 168 -0.45 11.50 7.82
C CYS A 168 -1.02 10.28 8.54
N MET A 169 -0.16 9.35 8.98
CA MET A 169 -0.59 8.13 9.68
C MET A 169 -1.31 8.46 10.99
N ASN A 170 -0.76 9.39 11.78
CA ASN A 170 -1.36 9.81 13.05
C ASN A 170 -2.73 10.46 12.84
N GLU A 171 -2.88 11.30 11.82
CA GLU A 171 -4.16 11.92 11.49
C GLU A 171 -5.16 10.88 10.99
N CYS A 172 -4.74 9.99 10.09
CA CYS A 172 -5.59 8.96 9.51
C CYS A 172 -6.21 8.03 10.57
N MET A 173 -5.46 7.66 11.60
CA MET A 173 -5.99 6.83 12.70
C MET A 173 -7.15 7.48 13.48
N ASN A 174 -7.38 8.78 13.32
CA ASN A 174 -8.52 9.49 13.93
C ASN A 174 -9.73 9.62 12.98
N ILE A 175 -9.63 9.11 11.76
CA ILE A 175 -10.69 9.15 10.75
C ILE A 175 -11.55 7.90 10.89
N ASN A 176 -12.86 8.05 10.69
CA ASN A 176 -13.78 6.92 10.69
C ASN A 176 -13.49 5.98 9.51
N ASP A 177 -13.03 4.77 9.81
CA ASP A 177 -12.70 3.72 8.84
C ASP A 177 -13.65 2.51 8.94
N MET A 178 -14.91 2.76 9.28
CA MET A 178 -15.94 1.70 9.35
C MET A 178 -16.60 1.42 8.00
N GLU A 179 -16.47 2.33 7.04
CA GLU A 179 -17.04 2.21 5.70
C GLU A 179 -16.08 1.44 4.78
N LYS A 180 -16.59 0.39 4.13
CA LYS A 180 -15.84 -0.34 3.11
C LYS A 180 -15.73 0.54 1.87
N TYR A 181 -14.50 0.73 1.39
CA TYR A 181 -14.26 1.56 0.21
C TYR A 181 -14.80 0.96 -1.09
N ASP A 182 -15.46 1.80 -1.89
CA ASP A 182 -15.66 1.67 -3.32
C ASP A 182 -15.55 3.03 -4.05
N ALA A 183 -15.50 3.01 -5.37
CA ALA A 183 -15.28 4.19 -6.20
C ALA A 183 -16.47 5.16 -6.25
N SER A 184 -17.55 4.92 -5.50
CA SER A 184 -18.71 5.81 -5.36
C SER A 184 -18.73 6.65 -4.08
N ASP A 185 -17.78 6.45 -3.17
CA ASP A 185 -17.64 7.15 -1.88
C ASP A 185 -17.22 8.63 -2.05
N ALA A 186 -18.03 9.45 -2.72
CA ALA A 186 -17.67 10.83 -3.02
C ALA A 186 -17.97 11.83 -1.89
N ALA A 187 -18.51 11.37 -0.76
CA ALA A 187 -18.91 12.21 0.37
C ALA A 187 -18.94 11.41 1.69
N GLY A 188 -19.07 12.12 2.81
CA GLY A 188 -19.13 11.54 4.16
C GLY A 188 -17.82 11.70 4.94
N ASP A 189 -17.88 11.70 6.27
CA ASP A 189 -16.68 11.81 7.12
C ASP A 189 -16.03 10.45 7.34
N THR A 190 -15.52 9.86 6.27
CA THR A 190 -14.94 8.52 6.30
C THR A 190 -13.59 8.49 5.59
N LEU A 191 -12.78 7.48 5.92
CA LEU A 191 -11.55 7.22 5.19
C LEU A 191 -11.85 6.78 3.74
N ALA A 192 -12.96 6.09 3.52
CA ALA A 192 -13.46 5.73 2.20
C ALA A 192 -13.67 6.97 1.31
N CYS A 193 -14.30 8.04 1.83
CA CYS A 193 -14.45 9.30 1.11
C CYS A 193 -13.11 9.92 0.69
N ARG A 194 -12.13 9.89 1.60
CA ARG A 194 -10.81 10.47 1.38
C ARG A 194 -10.00 9.65 0.39
N LEU A 195 -10.12 8.31 0.43
CA LEU A 195 -9.57 7.41 -0.57
C LEU A 195 -10.16 7.68 -1.96
N TYR A 196 -11.47 7.92 -2.08
CA TYR A 196 -12.07 8.31 -3.36
C TYR A 196 -11.40 9.57 -3.91
N HIS A 197 -11.33 10.65 -3.13
CA HIS A 197 -10.68 11.87 -3.58
C HIS A 197 -9.20 11.66 -3.92
N LEU A 198 -8.50 10.85 -3.14
CA LEU A 198 -7.10 10.52 -3.41
C LEU A 198 -6.93 9.77 -4.74
N THR A 199 -7.76 8.76 -5.03
CA THR A 199 -7.69 8.04 -6.31
C THR A 199 -8.01 8.93 -7.51
N VAL A 200 -8.94 9.87 -7.37
CA VAL A 200 -9.23 10.86 -8.42
C VAL A 200 -8.06 11.83 -8.56
N ALA A 201 -7.46 12.31 -7.47
CA ALA A 201 -6.27 13.16 -7.50
C ALA A 201 -5.07 12.49 -8.23
N SER A 202 -4.96 11.16 -8.13
CA SER A 202 -3.92 10.37 -8.80
C SER A 202 -4.04 10.33 -10.32
N SER A 203 -5.20 10.65 -10.89
CA SER A 203 -5.46 10.46 -12.33
C SER A 203 -4.87 11.54 -13.25
N SER A 204 -4.62 12.75 -12.74
CA SER A 204 -4.02 13.84 -13.53
C SER A 204 -3.60 15.02 -12.66
N THR A 205 -2.76 15.91 -13.18
CA THR A 205 -2.40 17.17 -12.51
C THR A 205 -3.59 18.08 -12.28
N ALA A 206 -4.56 18.11 -13.21
CA ALA A 206 -5.77 18.91 -13.05
C ALA A 206 -6.63 18.39 -11.88
N ASN A 207 -6.85 17.07 -11.83
CA ASN A 207 -7.60 16.45 -10.75
C ASN A 207 -6.87 16.56 -9.41
N LYS A 208 -5.54 16.46 -9.40
CA LYS A 208 -4.70 16.70 -8.21
C LYS A 208 -5.03 18.06 -7.55
N ALA A 209 -5.06 19.14 -8.34
CA ALA A 209 -5.34 20.48 -7.82
C ALA A 209 -6.74 20.63 -7.19
N THR A 210 -7.72 19.84 -7.65
CA THR A 210 -9.10 19.89 -7.14
C THR A 210 -9.35 18.91 -6.00
N HIS A 211 -8.74 17.72 -6.03
CA HIS A 211 -9.11 16.62 -5.12
C HIS A 211 -8.15 16.44 -3.94
N CYS A 212 -6.90 16.88 -4.02
CA CYS A 212 -5.99 16.80 -2.86
C CYS A 212 -6.50 17.53 -1.61
N PRO A 213 -7.09 18.73 -1.70
CA PRO A 213 -7.67 19.41 -0.52
C PRO A 213 -8.79 18.63 0.19
N HIS A 214 -9.36 17.60 -0.46
CA HIS A 214 -10.41 16.75 0.12
C HIS A 214 -9.86 15.47 0.75
N THR A 215 -8.55 15.37 0.95
CA THR A 215 -7.91 14.20 1.57
C THR A 215 -7.53 14.42 3.05
N VAL A 216 -7.45 15.68 3.50
CA VAL A 216 -7.07 16.06 4.89
C VAL A 216 -8.22 15.88 5.88
N ALA A 217 -7.99 15.42 7.11
CA ALA A 217 -9.07 15.18 8.09
C ALA A 217 -9.76 16.47 8.50
N MET A 218 -8.98 17.53 8.77
CA MET A 218 -9.51 18.82 9.17
C MET A 218 -9.75 19.76 7.98
N ASN A 219 -10.76 20.64 8.09
CA ASN A 219 -11.11 21.65 7.08
C ASN A 219 -11.51 21.08 5.71
N ASN A 220 -11.92 19.81 5.65
CA ASN A 220 -12.41 19.20 4.43
C ASN A 220 -13.85 19.65 4.14
N PRO A 221 -14.11 20.39 3.05
CA PRO A 221 -15.46 20.84 2.75
C PRO A 221 -16.39 19.71 2.25
N VAL A 222 -15.83 18.59 1.80
CA VAL A 222 -16.55 17.47 1.16
C VAL A 222 -16.65 16.25 2.07
N CYS A 223 -15.53 15.68 2.53
CA CYS A 223 -15.54 14.56 3.48
C CYS A 223 -15.64 15.09 4.91
N LYS A 224 -16.85 15.44 5.33
CA LYS A 224 -17.16 15.97 6.66
C LYS A 224 -18.46 15.39 7.20
N ALA A 225 -18.62 15.47 8.52
CA ALA A 225 -19.85 15.02 9.15
C ALA A 225 -21.03 15.86 8.60
N PRO A 226 -22.22 15.25 8.40
CA PRO A 226 -23.40 15.95 7.90
C PRO A 226 -23.82 17.13 8.79
#